data_AF-A0A8T7GSP6-F1
#
_entry.id   AF-A0A8T7GSP6-F1
#
_cell.length_a   1.000
_cell.length_b   1.000
_cell.length_c   1.000
_cell.angle_alpha   90.00
_cell.angle_beta   90.00
_cell.angle_gamma   90.00
#
_symmetry.space_group_name_H-M   'P 1'
#
loop_
_entity.id
_entity.type
_entity.pdbx_description
1 polymer ?
#
loop_
_entity_poly.entity_id
_entity_poly.type
_entity_poly.pdbx_seq_one_letter_code
_entity_poly.pdbx_strand_id
1 'polypeptide(L)'
;MEAVKAALPYMTLGPPLLHPGPGGIHVDVPLMYQGFALDRIHYDPVSGEPRPKGMPVHAPGLPEGFRVRDFLRELCVVEAVEYREPERAWIVPLRWRVYIVAHVRVSEDGSELIPDYPLTEEVMRRVV
;
A
#
# COMPACT_ATOMS: atom_id res chain seq x y z
N MET A 1 -11.00 -8.96 9.56
CA MET A 1 -9.81 -8.31 10.17
C MET A 1 -8.71 -9.32 10.51
N GLU A 2 -9.04 -10.44 11.19
CA GLU A 2 -8.10 -11.55 11.42
C GLU A 2 -7.47 -12.10 10.14
N ALA A 3 -8.23 -12.18 9.03
CA ALA A 3 -7.69 -12.54 7.72
C ALA A 3 -6.49 -11.64 7.32
N VAL A 4 -6.57 -10.33 7.61
CA VAL A 4 -5.47 -9.39 7.34
C VAL A 4 -4.30 -9.62 8.30
N LYS A 5 -4.56 -9.87 9.59
CA LYS A 5 -3.51 -10.21 10.57
C LYS A 5 -2.78 -11.50 10.17
N ALA A 6 -3.51 -12.50 9.70
CA ALA A 6 -2.98 -13.78 9.23
C ALA A 6 -2.20 -13.63 7.91
N ALA A 7 -2.64 -12.75 7.01
CA ALA A 7 -1.97 -12.48 5.75
C ALA A 7 -0.72 -11.59 5.88
N LEU A 8 -0.68 -10.68 6.86
CA LEU A 8 0.36 -9.67 7.03
C LEU A 8 1.80 -10.22 7.00
N PRO A 9 2.13 -11.35 7.66
CA PRO A 9 3.47 -11.94 7.60
C PRO A 9 3.92 -12.40 6.21
N TYR A 10 2.96 -12.59 5.30
CA TYR A 10 3.18 -13.08 3.93
C TYR A 10 3.03 -11.97 2.88
N MET A 11 2.69 -10.74 3.30
CA MET A 11 2.65 -9.60 2.40
C MET A 11 4.06 -9.19 2.00
N THR A 12 4.20 -8.67 0.78
CA THR A 12 5.48 -8.20 0.25
C THR A 12 5.34 -6.79 -0.33
N LEU A 13 6.45 -6.07 -0.49
CA LEU A 13 6.46 -4.82 -1.26
C LEU A 13 6.65 -5.16 -2.73
N GLY A 14 5.81 -4.60 -3.59
CA GLY A 14 5.96 -4.65 -5.03
C GLY A 14 7.02 -3.67 -5.54
N PRO A 15 7.34 -3.71 -6.84
CA PRO A 15 8.23 -2.72 -7.45
C PRO A 15 7.62 -1.31 -7.30
N PRO A 16 8.43 -0.28 -6.96
CA PRO A 16 7.92 1.07 -6.80
C PRO A 16 7.37 1.61 -8.12
N LEU A 17 6.17 2.19 -8.06
CA LEU A 17 5.51 2.89 -9.15
C LEU A 17 5.87 4.37 -9.09
N LEU A 18 6.44 4.86 -10.18
CA LEU A 18 6.89 6.23 -10.33
C LEU A 18 5.85 7.01 -11.13
N HIS A 19 5.29 8.06 -10.53
CA HIS A 19 4.30 8.95 -11.12
C HIS A 19 4.90 10.35 -11.27
N PRO A 20 5.44 10.70 -12.45
CA PRO A 20 5.92 12.06 -12.70
C PRO A 20 4.72 13.03 -12.81
N GLY A 21 4.84 14.20 -12.21
CA GLY A 21 3.86 15.28 -12.32
C GLY A 21 4.48 16.66 -12.15
N PRO A 22 3.68 17.74 -12.24
CA PRO A 22 4.19 19.12 -12.17
C PRO A 22 4.91 19.47 -10.87
N GLY A 23 4.55 18.80 -9.76
CA GLY A 23 5.19 18.99 -8.45
C GLY A 23 6.42 18.10 -8.21
N GLY A 24 6.83 17.30 -9.19
CA GLY A 24 7.91 16.30 -9.06
C GLY A 24 7.41 14.86 -9.19
N ILE A 25 8.21 13.92 -8.70
CA ILE A 25 7.92 12.49 -8.73
C ILE A 25 7.19 12.06 -7.46
N HIS A 26 6.05 11.40 -7.64
CA HIS A 26 5.35 10.70 -6.57
C HIS A 26 5.67 9.20 -6.69
N VAL A 27 6.15 8.61 -5.60
CA VAL A 27 6.46 7.19 -5.49
C VAL A 27 5.35 6.48 -4.71
N ASP A 28 4.75 5.48 -5.35
CA ASP A 28 3.82 4.54 -4.72
C ASP A 28 4.48 3.16 -4.61
N VAL A 29 4.43 2.56 -3.44
CA VAL A 29 4.93 1.20 -3.21
C VAL A 29 3.73 0.27 -3.04
N PRO A 30 3.49 -0.66 -3.99
CA PRO A 30 2.41 -1.63 -3.87
C PRO A 30 2.62 -2.54 -2.67
N LEU A 31 1.58 -2.73 -1.85
CA LEU A 31 1.51 -3.80 -0.87
C LEU A 31 0.90 -5.02 -1.55
N MET A 32 1.68 -6.09 -1.66
CA MET A 32 1.34 -7.27 -2.45
C MET A 32 1.00 -8.46 -1.55
N TYR A 33 0.10 -9.32 -2.00
CA TYR A 33 -0.20 -10.60 -1.40
C TYR A 33 -0.58 -11.60 -2.49
N GLN A 34 0.08 -12.76 -2.52
CA GLN A 34 -0.14 -13.82 -3.52
C GLN A 34 -0.13 -13.34 -4.99
N GLY A 35 0.74 -12.38 -5.31
CA GLY A 35 0.88 -11.83 -6.67
C GLY A 35 -0.11 -10.72 -7.03
N PHE A 36 -1.02 -10.36 -6.12
CA PHE A 36 -1.98 -9.27 -6.30
C PHE A 36 -1.64 -8.07 -5.42
N ALA A 37 -1.94 -6.87 -5.88
CA ALA A 37 -1.82 -5.66 -5.08
C ALA A 37 -3.06 -5.51 -4.18
N LEU A 38 -2.86 -5.20 -2.91
CA LEU A 38 -3.92 -4.95 -1.93
C LEU A 38 -4.23 -3.46 -1.80
N ASP A 39 -3.17 -2.63 -1.79
CA ASP A 39 -3.23 -1.17 -1.81
C ASP A 39 -1.85 -0.62 -2.20
N ARG A 40 -1.78 0.69 -2.44
CA ARG A 40 -0.54 1.47 -2.59
C ARG A 40 -0.21 2.21 -1.31
N ILE A 41 1.07 2.17 -0.93
CA ILE A 41 1.64 2.96 0.16
C ILE A 41 2.43 4.12 -0.45
N HIS A 42 2.02 5.35 -0.14
CA HIS A 42 2.77 6.53 -0.54
C HIS A 42 4.15 6.52 0.14
N TYR A 43 5.22 6.75 -0.62
CA TYR A 43 6.58 6.70 -0.11
C TYR A 43 7.31 8.00 -0.43
N ASP A 44 7.97 8.57 0.57
CA ASP A 44 8.85 9.70 0.36
C ASP A 44 10.27 9.19 0.07
N PRO A 45 10.76 9.33 -1.18
CA PRO A 45 12.07 8.83 -1.55
C PRO A 45 13.22 9.61 -0.90
N VAL A 46 12.98 10.82 -0.36
CA VAL A 46 14.01 11.65 0.27
C VAL A 46 14.22 11.23 1.73
N SER A 47 13.15 11.10 2.50
CA SER A 47 13.23 10.61 3.90
C SER A 47 13.36 9.08 4.00
N GLY A 48 12.97 8.36 2.96
CA GLY A 48 12.96 6.89 2.94
C GLY A 48 11.84 6.30 3.81
N GLU A 49 10.74 7.04 4.00
CA GLU A 49 9.64 6.66 4.90
C GLU A 49 8.28 6.57 4.19
N PRO A 50 7.40 5.65 4.63
CA PRO A 50 5.98 5.67 4.27
C PRO A 50 5.31 6.99 4.69
N ARG A 51 4.34 7.43 3.89
CA ARG A 51 3.55 8.63 4.14
C ARG A 51 2.10 8.28 4.47
N PRO A 52 1.41 9.13 5.26
CA PRO A 52 0.01 8.91 5.59
C PRO A 52 -0.85 8.70 4.35
N LYS A 53 -1.79 7.77 4.43
CA LYS A 53 -2.75 7.49 3.38
C LYS A 53 -3.54 8.78 3.07
N GLY A 54 -3.63 9.13 1.78
CA GLY A 54 -4.27 10.38 1.34
C GLY A 54 -3.35 11.61 1.35
N MET A 55 -2.10 11.47 1.77
CA MET A 55 -1.09 12.55 1.73
C MET A 55 0.13 12.12 0.89
N PRO A 56 0.01 12.03 -0.45
CA PRO A 56 1.15 11.73 -1.30
C PRO A 56 2.21 12.84 -1.20
N VAL A 57 3.48 12.44 -1.30
CA VAL A 57 4.62 13.37 -1.36
C VAL A 57 5.14 13.41 -2.77
N HIS A 58 5.37 14.63 -3.27
CA HIS A 58 6.06 14.87 -4.52
C HIS A 58 7.49 15.29 -4.22
N ALA A 59 8.45 14.47 -4.62
CA ALA A 59 9.87 14.77 -4.50
C ALA A 59 10.36 15.44 -5.80
N PRO A 60 11.31 16.39 -5.74
CA PRO A 60 11.87 17.02 -6.94
C PRO A 60 12.60 16.02 -7.87
N GLY A 61 13.02 14.86 -7.33
CA GLY A 61 13.65 13.77 -8.06
C GLY A 61 13.87 12.55 -7.17
N LEU A 62 14.40 11.48 -7.73
CA LEU A 62 14.84 10.31 -6.97
C LEU A 62 16.31 10.48 -6.56
N PRO A 63 16.69 10.10 -5.33
CA PRO A 63 18.09 9.96 -4.96
C PRO A 63 18.83 8.97 -5.86
N GLU A 64 20.13 9.19 -6.06
CA GLU A 64 20.98 8.24 -6.76
C GLU A 64 20.95 6.87 -6.05
N GLY A 65 20.78 5.80 -6.81
CA GLY A 65 20.70 4.44 -6.26
C GLY A 65 19.42 4.15 -5.46
N PHE A 66 18.36 4.96 -5.62
CA PHE A 66 17.08 4.80 -4.92
C PHE A 66 16.62 3.33 -4.80
N ARG A 67 16.35 2.91 -3.56
CA ARG A 67 15.73 1.64 -3.21
C ARG A 67 14.71 1.88 -2.10
N VAL A 68 13.59 1.18 -2.17
CA VAL A 68 12.59 1.20 -1.10
C VAL A 68 13.15 0.44 0.10
N ARG A 69 13.17 1.07 1.27
CA ARG A 69 13.49 0.39 2.53
C ARG A 69 12.41 -0.64 2.85
N ASP A 70 12.81 -1.81 3.33
CA ASP A 70 11.83 -2.74 3.90
C ASP A 70 11.26 -2.18 5.21
N PHE A 71 9.99 -1.76 5.17
CA PHE A 71 9.21 -1.29 6.33
C PHE A 71 8.02 -2.22 6.66
N LEU A 72 7.91 -3.39 6.02
CA LEU A 72 6.78 -4.31 6.22
C LEU A 72 6.67 -4.78 7.67
N ARG A 73 7.82 -5.06 8.30
CA ARG A 73 7.88 -5.52 9.70
C ARG A 73 7.39 -4.48 10.71
N GLU A 74 7.31 -3.22 10.31
CA GLU A 74 6.79 -2.13 11.14
C GLU A 74 5.28 -1.92 10.96
N LEU A 75 4.64 -2.60 9.99
CA LEU A 75 3.21 -2.49 9.75
C LEU A 75 2.42 -3.21 10.83
N CYS A 76 1.33 -2.58 11.28
CA CYS A 76 0.40 -3.12 12.26
C CYS A 76 -1.03 -3.00 11.73
N VAL A 77 -1.86 -4.01 11.97
CA VAL A 77 -3.30 -3.90 11.75
C VAL A 77 -3.90 -2.99 12.84
N VAL A 78 -4.72 -2.02 12.44
CA VAL A 78 -5.50 -1.18 13.37
C VAL A 78 -6.86 -1.83 13.61
N GLU A 79 -7.24 -1.98 14.88
CA GLU A 79 -8.54 -2.54 15.28
C GLU A 79 -9.69 -1.53 15.17
N ALA A 80 -9.79 -0.87 14.02
CA ALA A 80 -10.82 0.13 13.70
C ALA A 80 -11.20 -0.02 12.23
N VAL A 81 -12.13 -0.93 11.95
CA VAL A 81 -12.59 -1.23 10.59
C VAL A 81 -13.78 -0.37 10.20
N GLU A 82 -13.85 -0.01 8.92
CA GLU A 82 -14.94 0.76 8.33
C GLU A 82 -15.60 -0.08 7.24
N TYR A 83 -16.92 -0.22 7.25
CA TYR A 83 -17.63 -0.86 6.14
C TYR A 83 -17.89 0.17 5.03
N ARG A 84 -17.60 -0.17 3.77
CA ARG A 84 -17.81 0.73 2.63
C ARG A 84 -18.73 0.14 1.56
N GLU A 85 -19.70 0.96 1.19
CA GLU A 85 -20.55 0.82 0.00
C GLU A 85 -20.04 1.76 -1.10
N PRO A 86 -20.10 1.38 -2.38
CA PRO A 86 -20.80 0.22 -2.95
C PRO A 86 -19.99 -1.09 -2.99
N GLU A 87 -18.75 -1.10 -2.50
CA GLU A 87 -17.84 -2.25 -2.62
C GLU A 87 -18.24 -3.44 -1.75
N ARG A 88 -19.18 -3.26 -0.81
CA ARG A 88 -19.63 -4.25 0.17
C ARG A 88 -18.46 -4.93 0.88
N ALA A 89 -17.53 -4.12 1.37
CA ALA A 89 -16.27 -4.58 1.91
C ALA A 89 -15.91 -3.87 3.22
N TRP A 90 -15.26 -4.62 4.12
CA TRP A 90 -14.60 -4.04 5.28
C TRP A 90 -13.24 -3.47 4.88
N ILE A 91 -12.99 -2.23 5.27
CA ILE A 91 -11.70 -1.58 5.15
C ILE A 91 -10.94 -1.77 6.46
N VAL A 92 -9.80 -2.45 6.34
CA VAL A 92 -8.89 -2.69 7.46
C VAL A 92 -7.67 -1.78 7.29
N PRO A 93 -7.48 -0.77 8.17
CA PRO A 93 -6.33 0.11 8.09
C PRO A 93 -5.06 -0.60 8.54
N LEU A 94 -3.98 -0.37 7.80
CA LEU A 94 -2.63 -0.70 8.23
C LEU A 94 -1.91 0.57 8.66
N ARG A 95 -1.29 0.49 9.84
CA ARG A 95 -0.51 1.55 10.44
C ARG A 95 0.98 1.28 10.29
N TRP A 96 1.72 2.31 9.89
CA TRP A 96 3.16 2.39 10.11
C TRP A 96 3.44 3.45 11.16
N ARG A 97 4.09 3.08 12.27
CA ARG A 97 4.30 3.93 13.46
C ARG A 97 2.99 4.56 13.97
N VAL A 98 2.74 5.84 13.65
CA VAL A 98 1.55 6.61 14.08
C VAL A 98 0.57 6.89 12.94
N TYR A 99 0.90 6.51 11.70
CA TYR A 99 0.13 6.86 10.51
C TYR A 99 -0.56 5.64 9.93
N ILE A 100 -1.82 5.79 9.51
CA ILE A 100 -2.44 4.85 8.57
C ILE A 100 -1.78 5.08 7.22
N VAL A 101 -1.27 4.02 6.60
CA VAL A 101 -0.53 4.08 5.33
C VAL A 101 -1.14 3.24 4.22
N ALA A 102 -2.00 2.28 4.56
CA ALA A 102 -2.74 1.46 3.60
C ALA A 102 -4.11 1.05 4.14
N HIS A 103 -5.01 0.70 3.22
CA HIS A 103 -6.35 0.19 3.45
C HIS A 103 -6.51 -1.16 2.74
N VAL A 104 -6.56 -2.25 3.50
CA VAL A 104 -6.82 -3.59 2.94
C VAL A 104 -8.32 -3.83 2.92
N ARG A 105 -8.86 -4.18 1.77
CA ARG A 105 -10.27 -4.57 1.62
C ARG A 105 -10.46 -6.03 1.97
N VAL A 106 -11.54 -6.33 2.68
CA VAL A 106 -11.95 -7.68 3.07
C VAL A 106 -13.43 -7.87 2.70
N SER A 107 -13.80 -9.06 2.23
CA SER A 107 -15.18 -9.44 1.93
C SER A 107 -16.15 -9.16 3.07
N GLU A 108 -17.43 -8.99 2.76
CA GLU A 108 -18.52 -8.70 3.72
C GLU A 108 -18.56 -9.70 4.89
N ASP A 109 -18.31 -10.98 4.63
CA ASP A 109 -18.23 -12.06 5.63
C ASP A 109 -16.90 -12.10 6.41
N GLY A 110 -15.92 -11.28 6.02
CA GLY A 110 -14.63 -11.14 6.68
C GLY A 110 -13.59 -12.22 6.33
N SER A 111 -13.88 -13.11 5.38
CA SER A 111 -13.09 -14.31 5.12
C SER A 111 -11.96 -14.11 4.09
N GLU A 112 -12.13 -13.19 3.13
CA GLU A 112 -11.22 -13.06 1.98
C GLU A 112 -10.69 -11.62 1.84
N LEU A 113 -9.41 -11.51 1.47
CA LEU A 113 -8.80 -10.22 1.09
C LEU A 113 -9.19 -9.91 -0.37
N ILE A 114 -9.64 -8.69 -0.62
CA ILE A 114 -10.06 -8.24 -1.95
C ILE A 114 -8.92 -7.45 -2.61
N PRO A 115 -8.37 -7.93 -3.74
CA PRO A 115 -7.34 -7.21 -4.49
C PRO A 115 -7.79 -5.86 -5.05
N ASP A 116 -6.83 -4.93 -5.14
CA ASP A 116 -6.88 -3.78 -6.04
C ASP A 116 -6.46 -4.23 -7.45
N TYR A 117 -7.44 -4.67 -8.23
CA TYR A 117 -7.23 -5.11 -9.61
C TYR A 117 -6.63 -4.01 -10.51
N PRO A 118 -7.14 -2.75 -10.49
CA PRO A 118 -6.49 -1.66 -11.23
C PRO A 118 -5.01 -1.47 -10.87
N LEU A 119 -4.67 -1.46 -9.58
CA LEU A 119 -3.28 -1.37 -9.15
C LEU A 119 -2.47 -2.61 -9.54
N THR A 120 -3.06 -3.80 -9.45
CA THR A 120 -2.42 -5.05 -9.87
C THR A 120 -2.05 -5.00 -11.34
N GLU A 121 -2.96 -4.56 -12.20
CA GLU A 121 -2.67 -4.36 -13.62
C GLU A 121 -1.56 -3.34 -13.85
N GLU A 122 -1.57 -2.22 -13.10
CA GLU A 122 -0.51 -1.22 -13.19
C GLU A 122 0.85 -1.81 -12.84
N VAL A 123 0.94 -2.59 -11.75
CA VAL A 123 2.18 -3.28 -11.35
C VAL A 123 2.64 -4.23 -12.44
N MET A 124 1.74 -5.05 -12.99
CA MET A 124 2.07 -6.03 -14.03
C MET A 124 2.58 -5.38 -15.31
N ARG A 125 2.04 -4.22 -15.70
CA ARG A 125 2.50 -3.49 -16.90
C ARG A 125 3.93 -2.94 -16.79
N ARG A 126 4.45 -2.78 -15.56
CA ARG A 126 5.80 -2.24 -15.32
C ARG A 126 6.84 -3.33 -15.04
N VAL A 127 6.43 -4.58 -14.88
CA VAL A 127 7.33 -5.74 -14.82
C VAL A 127 7.52 -6.27 -16.24
N VAL A 128 8.28 -5.54 -17.06
CA VAL A 128 8.76 -5.97 -18.39
C VAL A 128 10.25 -5.72 -18.47
#